data_AF-A0A0N4W722-F1
#
_entry.id   AF-A0A0N4W722-F1
#
_cell.length_a   1.000
_cell.length_b   1.000
_cell.length_c   1.000
_cell.angle_alpha   90.00
_cell.angle_beta   90.00
_cell.angle_gamma   90.00
#
_symmetry.space_group_name_H-M   'P 1'
#
loop_
_entity.id
_entity.type
_entity.pdbx_description
1 polymer ?
#
loop_
_entity_poly.entity_id
_entity_poly.type
_entity_poly.pdbx_seq_one_letter_code
_entity_poly.pdbx_strand_id
1 'polypeptide(L)'
;MAGSYTDFHIDFGGSSVWYHIYEGQKVFYIVEPIDEYLDLFEQYQRSENRTEVFFGDLLPKGALRRVFIDAGETLMIPSGWIHAVYTPVDSLVFGGNFLHALNVPMQLK
;
A
#
# COMPACT_ATOMS: atom_id res chain seq x y z
N MET A 1 10.14 4.07 12.80
CA MET A 1 10.42 5.28 13.59
C MET A 1 9.57 6.41 13.05
N ALA A 2 9.41 7.51 13.79
CA ALA A 2 8.83 8.73 13.28
C ALA A 2 9.59 9.21 12.04
N GLY A 3 8.86 9.65 11.02
CA GLY A 3 9.42 10.07 9.74
C GLY A 3 9.75 8.92 8.76
N SER A 4 9.60 7.65 9.16
CA SER A 4 9.83 6.53 8.23
C SER A 4 8.79 6.53 7.09
N TYR A 5 9.26 6.31 5.86
CA TYR A 5 8.45 6.17 4.66
C TYR A 5 8.80 4.86 3.93
N THR A 6 7.77 4.12 3.52
CA THR A 6 7.87 2.97 2.63
C THR A 6 7.10 3.31 1.36
N ASP A 7 7.80 3.29 0.24
CA ASP A 7 7.27 3.76 -1.05
C ASP A 7 6.22 2.80 -1.63
N PHE A 8 5.56 3.21 -2.72
CA PHE A 8 4.48 2.45 -3.33
C PHE A 8 4.91 1.03 -3.72
N HIS A 9 4.16 0.05 -3.24
CA HIS A 9 4.35 -1.36 -3.54
C HIS A 9 3.02 -2.12 -3.57
N ILE A 10 3.08 -3.31 -4.17
CA ILE A 10 2.07 -4.35 -4.01
C ILE A 10 2.71 -5.44 -3.15
N ASP A 11 1.96 -5.96 -2.19
CA ASP A 11 2.46 -7.03 -1.32
C ASP A 11 2.83 -8.29 -2.10
N PHE A 12 3.90 -8.94 -1.66
CA PHE A 12 4.48 -10.09 -2.35
C PHE A 12 3.44 -11.20 -2.56
N GLY A 13 3.52 -11.85 -3.73
CA GLY A 13 2.59 -12.91 -4.15
C GLY A 13 1.14 -12.45 -4.31
N GLY A 14 0.92 -11.13 -4.44
CA GLY A 14 -0.42 -10.55 -4.47
C GLY A 14 -1.21 -10.86 -3.20
N SER A 15 -0.55 -11.01 -2.06
CA SER A 15 -1.22 -11.36 -0.80
C SER A 15 -2.12 -10.23 -0.30
N SER A 16 -3.13 -10.61 0.50
CA SER A 16 -3.85 -9.67 1.35
C SER A 16 -3.06 -9.47 2.65
N VAL A 17 -3.24 -8.34 3.32
CA VAL A 17 -2.54 -8.05 4.58
C VAL A 17 -3.47 -7.47 5.63
N TRP A 18 -3.21 -7.81 6.89
CA TRP A 18 -3.82 -7.16 8.04
C TRP A 18 -2.75 -6.42 8.85
N TYR A 19 -3.10 -5.24 9.33
CA TYR A 19 -2.28 -4.38 10.18
C TYR A 19 -3.08 -3.94 11.39
N HIS A 20 -2.55 -4.16 12.60
CA HIS A 20 -3.10 -3.66 13.85
C HIS A 20 -2.09 -2.74 14.54
N ILE A 21 -2.45 -1.47 14.70
CA ILE A 21 -1.59 -0.47 15.32
C ILE A 21 -1.69 -0.64 16.84
N TYR A 22 -0.67 -1.21 17.46
CA TYR A 22 -0.63 -1.36 18.91
C TYR A 22 -0.34 -0.01 19.58
N GLU A 23 0.65 0.71 19.06
CA GLU A 23 1.04 2.04 19.53
C GLU A 23 1.46 2.91 18.34
N GLY A 24 1.15 4.21 18.38
CA GLY A 24 1.50 5.17 17.35
C GLY A 24 0.40 5.36 16.28
N GLN A 25 0.81 5.66 15.05
CA GLN A 25 -0.08 5.93 13.92
C GLN A 25 0.60 5.58 12.60
N LYS A 26 -0.18 5.12 11.62
CA LYS A 26 0.25 4.96 10.23
C LYS A 26 -0.66 5.73 9.29
N VAL A 27 -0.06 6.28 8.23
CA VAL A 27 -0.77 6.91 7.12
C VAL A 27 -0.53 6.08 5.88
N PHE A 28 -1.58 5.45 5.36
CA PHE A 28 -1.54 4.70 4.11
C PHE A 28 -2.01 5.57 2.96
N TYR A 29 -1.31 5.49 1.84
CA TYR A 29 -1.72 6.03 0.55
C TYR A 29 -2.08 4.84 -0.32
N ILE A 30 -3.35 4.66 -0.67
CA ILE A 30 -3.86 3.45 -1.33
C ILE A 30 -4.45 3.77 -2.70
N VAL A 31 -4.31 2.82 -3.61
CA VAL A 31 -4.81 2.87 -4.98
C VAL A 31 -5.44 1.52 -5.31
N GLU A 32 -6.64 1.56 -5.90
CA GLU A 32 -7.38 0.36 -6.28
C GLU A 32 -6.65 -0.40 -7.41
N PRO A 33 -6.58 -1.74 -7.38
CA PRO A 33 -5.83 -2.52 -8.36
C PRO A 33 -6.63 -2.78 -9.64
N ILE A 34 -7.06 -1.72 -10.33
CA ILE A 34 -7.63 -1.82 -11.68
C ILE A 34 -6.50 -1.86 -12.72
N ASP A 35 -6.78 -2.46 -13.88
CA ASP A 35 -5.78 -2.67 -14.96
C ASP A 35 -5.00 -1.40 -15.31
N GLU A 36 -5.69 -0.27 -15.47
CA GLU A 36 -5.07 1.03 -15.78
C GLU A 36 -3.98 1.44 -14.76
N TYR A 37 -4.24 1.26 -13.47
CA TYR A 37 -3.31 1.70 -12.41
C TYR A 37 -2.21 0.67 -12.17
N LEU A 38 -2.48 -0.61 -12.43
CA LEU A 38 -1.48 -1.67 -12.40
C LEU A 38 -0.47 -1.51 -13.54
N ASP A 39 -0.93 -1.21 -14.76
CA ASP A 39 -0.06 -0.95 -15.91
C ASP A 39 0.81 0.29 -15.67
N LEU A 40 0.22 1.36 -15.10
CA LEU A 40 0.97 2.56 -14.73
C LEU A 40 1.99 2.27 -13.63
N PHE A 41 1.63 1.44 -12.64
CA PHE A 41 2.53 1.04 -11.57
C PHE A 41 3.69 0.19 -12.09
N GLU A 42 3.45 -0.73 -13.04
CA GLU A 42 4.53 -1.48 -13.69
C GLU A 42 5.50 -0.54 -14.42
N GLN A 43 4.97 0.42 -15.19
CA GLN A 43 5.79 1.42 -15.88
C GLN A 43 6.62 2.25 -14.90
N TYR A 44 6.01 2.68 -13.79
CA TYR A 44 6.68 3.39 -12.71
C TYR A 44 7.80 2.55 -12.08
N GLN A 45 7.55 1.26 -11.81
CA GLN A 45 8.57 0.38 -11.22
C GLN A 45 9.77 0.13 -12.14
N ARG A 46 9.57 0.29 -13.46
CA ARG A 46 10.63 0.13 -14.48
C ARG A 46 11.31 1.46 -14.83
N SER A 47 10.88 2.60 -14.27
CA SER A 47 11.44 3.90 -14.61
C SER A 47 12.78 4.15 -13.92
N GLU A 48 13.70 4.81 -14.61
CA GLU A 48 15.02 5.14 -14.07
C GLU A 48 14.95 6.24 -12.99
N ASN A 49 13.92 7.08 -13.04
CA ASN A 49 13.69 8.21 -12.14
C ASN A 49 12.77 7.88 -10.96
N ARG A 50 12.56 6.59 -10.64
CA ARG A 50 11.61 6.15 -9.61
C ARG A 50 11.83 6.84 -8.26
N THR A 51 13.09 7.10 -7.89
CA THR A 51 13.44 7.77 -6.62
C THR A 51 13.15 9.27 -6.60
N GLU A 52 12.84 9.87 -7.74
CA GLU A 52 12.59 11.31 -7.89
C GLU A 52 11.11 11.62 -8.13
N VAL A 53 10.30 10.60 -8.40
CA VAL A 53 8.88 10.72 -8.75
C VAL A 53 8.02 10.04 -7.70
N PHE A 54 7.07 10.78 -7.15
CA PHE A 54 6.02 10.22 -6.31
C PHE A 54 4.93 9.61 -7.21
N PHE A 55 4.73 8.29 -7.15
CA PHE A 55 3.76 7.59 -8.00
C PHE A 55 2.34 8.20 -7.92
N GLY A 56 1.96 8.69 -6.73
CA GLY A 56 0.67 9.35 -6.52
C GLY A 56 0.42 10.57 -7.42
N ASP A 57 1.47 11.24 -7.91
CA ASP A 57 1.36 12.40 -8.80
C ASP A 57 1.11 12.00 -10.27
N LEU A 58 1.36 10.73 -10.61
CA LEU A 58 1.12 10.18 -11.95
C LEU A 58 -0.34 9.74 -12.13
N LEU A 59 -1.07 9.57 -11.02
CA LEU A 59 -2.44 9.07 -11.02
C LEU A 59 -3.47 10.14 -11.40
N PRO A 60 -4.59 9.75 -12.02
CA PRO A 60 -5.68 10.69 -12.24
C PRO A 60 -6.27 11.17 -10.91
N LYS A 61 -6.86 12.38 -10.93
CA LYS A 61 -7.47 12.98 -9.74
C LYS A 61 -8.50 12.05 -9.12
N GLY A 62 -8.32 11.77 -7.83
CA GLY A 62 -9.24 10.94 -7.04
C GLY A 62 -8.88 9.46 -6.96
N ALA A 63 -7.92 8.97 -7.75
CA ALA A 63 -7.45 7.58 -7.67
C ALA A 63 -6.68 7.30 -6.37
N LEU A 64 -5.82 8.24 -5.95
CA LEU A 64 -5.10 8.13 -4.69
C LEU A 64 -6.01 8.49 -3.51
N ARG A 65 -6.08 7.59 -2.52
CA ARG A 65 -6.76 7.82 -1.25
C ARG A 65 -5.77 7.78 -0.10
N ARG A 66 -5.97 8.64 0.90
CA ARG A 66 -5.17 8.66 2.12
C ARG A 66 -6.02 8.15 3.28
N VAL A 67 -5.47 7.20 4.04
CA VAL A 67 -6.13 6.56 5.18
C VAL A 67 -5.24 6.69 6.41
N PHE A 68 -5.80 7.21 7.49
CA PHE A 68 -5.14 7.29 8.79
C PHE A 68 -5.56 6.08 9.61
N ILE A 69 -4.59 5.41 10.24
CA ILE A 69 -4.83 4.28 11.14
C ILE A 69 -4.17 4.61 12.47
N ASP A 70 -5.01 4.82 13.48
CA ASP A 70 -4.64 5.19 14.84
C ASP A 70 -4.43 3.97 15.73
N ALA A 71 -3.83 4.19 16.91
CA ALA A 71 -3.65 3.13 17.90
C ALA A 71 -4.98 2.45 18.28
N GLY A 72 -4.98 1.11 18.26
CA GLY A 72 -6.14 0.26 18.48
C GLY A 72 -6.91 -0.08 17.20
N GLU A 73 -6.65 0.60 16.08
CA GLU A 73 -7.35 0.34 14.82
C GLU A 73 -6.69 -0.78 14.01
N THR A 74 -7.49 -1.41 13.16
CA THR A 74 -7.06 -2.50 12.27
C THR A 74 -7.41 -2.17 10.82
N LEU A 75 -6.40 -2.23 9.96
CA LEU A 75 -6.55 -2.13 8.51
C LEU A 75 -6.47 -3.52 7.87
N MET A 76 -7.40 -3.81 6.95
CA MET A 76 -7.36 -4.97 6.07
C MET A 76 -7.19 -4.48 4.63
N ILE A 77 -6.11 -4.86 3.97
CA ILE A 77 -5.84 -4.50 2.57
C ILE A 77 -6.05 -5.75 1.71
N PRO A 78 -6.96 -5.72 0.73
CA PRO A 78 -7.14 -6.84 -0.20
C PRO A 78 -5.95 -7.03 -1.13
N SER A 79 -5.83 -8.23 -1.68
CA SER A 79 -4.89 -8.60 -2.75
C SER A 79 -4.79 -7.54 -3.86
N GLY A 80 -3.55 -7.22 -4.24
CA GLY A 80 -3.21 -6.38 -5.39
C GLY A 80 -3.14 -4.87 -5.14
N TRP A 81 -3.71 -4.37 -4.04
CA TRP A 81 -3.75 -2.92 -3.78
C TRP A 81 -2.36 -2.29 -3.70
N ILE A 82 -2.13 -1.29 -4.53
CA ILE A 82 -0.88 -0.53 -4.55
C ILE A 82 -0.93 0.45 -3.37
N HIS A 83 0.09 0.46 -2.53
CA HIS A 83 0.12 1.34 -1.37
C HIS A 83 1.51 1.80 -0.95
N ALA A 84 1.57 3.01 -0.40
CA ALA A 84 2.74 3.56 0.31
C ALA A 84 2.36 3.86 1.76
N VAL A 85 3.35 3.88 2.66
CA VAL A 85 3.13 4.03 4.11
C VAL A 85 4.04 5.10 4.67
N TYR A 86 3.46 6.09 5.34
CA TYR A 86 4.17 7.08 6.15
C TYR A 86 3.91 6.86 7.64
N THR A 87 4.95 7.04 8.44
CA THR A 87 4.93 6.84 9.90
C THR A 87 5.18 8.18 10.61
N PRO A 88 4.14 8.96 10.95
CA PRO A 88 4.29 10.30 11.51
C PRO A 88 4.88 10.31 12.93
N VAL A 89 4.62 9.26 13.71
CA VAL A 89 5.10 9.10 15.09
C VAL A 89 5.72 7.72 15.27
N ASP A 90 6.61 7.55 16.25
CA ASP A 90 7.12 6.21 16.60
C ASP A 90 5.94 5.27 16.83
N SER A 91 6.02 4.09 16.20
CA SER A 91 4.88 3.17 16.12
C SER A 91 5.34 1.73 16.26
N LEU A 92 4.54 0.94 16.97
CA LEU A 92 4.64 -0.51 17.05
C LEU A 92 3.38 -1.11 16.42
N VAL A 93 3.58 -2.00 15.46
CA VAL A 93 2.49 -2.55 14.64
C VAL A 93 2.65 -4.06 14.54
N PHE A 94 1.53 -4.77 14.69
CA PHE A 94 1.44 -6.19 14.39
C PHE A 94 0.71 -6.39 13.07
N GLY A 95 1.07 -7.42 12.31
CA GLY A 95 0.42 -7.71 11.05
C GLY A 95 0.90 -8.99 10.43
N GLY A 96 0.33 -9.31 9.27
CA GLY A 96 0.75 -10.47 8.49
C GLY A 96 0.05 -10.57 7.14
N ASN A 97 0.76 -11.18 6.20
CA ASN A 97 0.29 -11.46 4.85
C ASN A 97 -0.37 -12.83 4.78
N PHE A 98 -1.42 -12.95 3.96
CA PHE A 98 -2.09 -14.22 3.72
C PHE A 98 -2.67 -14.30 2.31
N LEU A 99 -2.73 -15.53 1.79
CA LEU A 99 -3.42 -15.86 0.54
C LEU A 99 -4.75 -16.53 0.87
N HIS A 100 -5.74 -16.35 0.00
CA HIS A 100 -7.06 -16.96 0.17
C HIS A 100 -7.72 -17.26 -1.18
N ALA A 101 -8.76 -18.11 -1.15
CA ALA A 101 -9.44 -18.55 -2.37
C ALA A 101 -10.35 -17.49 -3.02
N LEU A 102 -10.68 -16.42 -2.30
CA LEU A 102 -11.64 -15.41 -2.78
C LEU A 102 -11.09 -14.47 -3.86
N ASN A 103 -9.76 -14.40 -4.05
CA ASN A 103 -9.16 -13.51 -5.05
C ASN A 103 -7.95 -14.13 -5.77
N VAL A 104 -8.03 -15.43 -6.08
CA VAL A 104 -6.97 -16.17 -6.80
C VAL A 104 -6.55 -15.49 -8.12
N PRO A 105 -7.46 -14.93 -8.94
CA PRO A 105 -7.05 -14.26 -10.17
C PRO A 105 -6.09 -13.09 -9.94
N MET A 106 -6.34 -12.25 -8.94
CA MET A 106 -5.44 -11.14 -8.61
C MET A 106 -4.12 -11.62 -8.01
N GLN A 107 -4.15 -12.68 -7.18
CA GLN A 107 -2.95 -13.26 -6.58
C GLN A 107 -1.98 -13.87 -7.61
N LEU A 108 -2.45 -14.23 -8.80
CA LEU A 108 -1.66 -14.83 -9.88
C LEU A 108 -1.28 -13.86 -11.00
N LYS A 109 -1.77 -12.62 -10.93
CA LYS A 109 -1.53 -11.61 -11.96
C LYS A 109 -0.10 -11.08 -11.89
#